data_AF-A0A842Q467-F1
#
_entry.id   AF-A0A842Q467-F1
#
_cell.length_a   1.000
_cell.length_b   1.000
_cell.length_c   1.000
_cell.angle_alpha   90.00
_cell.angle_beta   90.00
_cell.angle_gamma   90.00
#
_symmetry.space_group_name_H-M   'P 1'
#
loop_
_entity.id
_entity.type
_entity.pdbx_description
1 polymer ?
#
loop_
_entity_poly.entity_id
_entity_poly.type
_entity_poly.pdbx_seq_one_letter_code
_entity_poly.pdbx_strand_id
1 'polypeptide(L)'
;ETFAFYDLAIHIIAVGFIGTTITLYLPLMLPPVIGRTINFTNFNKIPLILIILSLSTRAIGQFAFTQSSSPYLDAISSHLYQPIIILQQHFFGLSSWFIVAAMFIFVIMIHRSLGKSNVSKISDR
;
A
#
# COMPACT_ATOMS: atom_id res chain seq x y z
N GLU A 1 5.20 6.93 22.91
CA GLU A 1 5.61 5.64 22.30
C GLU A 1 4.43 4.79 21.84
N THR A 2 3.43 4.53 22.69
CA THR A 2 2.27 3.66 22.38
C THR A 2 1.52 4.02 21.09
N PHE A 3 1.32 5.30 20.78
CA PHE A 3 0.64 5.73 19.56
C PHE A 3 1.40 5.38 18.26
N ALA A 4 2.73 5.48 18.27
CA ALA A 4 3.59 5.20 17.12
C ALA A 4 3.56 3.71 16.74
N PHE A 5 3.67 2.84 17.74
CA PHE A 5 3.54 1.38 17.55
C PHE A 5 2.14 0.99 17.07
N TYR A 6 1.11 1.65 17.60
CA TYR A 6 -0.27 1.41 17.20
C TYR A 6 -0.51 1.78 15.73
N ASP A 7 -0.02 2.94 15.26
CA ASP A 7 -0.11 3.34 13.85
C ASP A 7 0.59 2.33 12.93
N LEU A 8 1.83 1.95 13.28
CA LEU A 8 2.59 0.98 12.49
C LEU A 8 1.88 -0.38 12.43
N ALA A 9 1.36 -0.86 13.56
CA ALA A 9 0.63 -2.12 13.65
C ALA A 9 -0.62 -2.12 12.76
N ILE A 10 -1.42 -1.05 12.79
CA ILE A 10 -2.59 -0.92 11.93
C ILE A 10 -2.19 -0.99 10.46
N HIS A 11 -1.12 -0.31 10.05
CA HIS A 11 -0.70 -0.30 8.65
C HIS A 11 -0.14 -1.65 8.19
N ILE A 12 0.61 -2.35 9.05
CA ILE A 12 1.08 -3.71 8.77
C ILE A 12 -0.12 -4.65 8.58
N ILE A 13 -1.17 -4.54 9.40
CA ILE A 13 -2.36 -5.39 9.28
C ILE A 13 -3.20 -4.99 8.07
N ALA A 14 -3.60 -3.73 7.97
CA ALA A 14 -4.54 -3.25 6.95
C ALA A 14 -3.91 -3.20 5.55
N VAL A 15 -2.70 -2.65 5.42
CA VAL A 15 -2.05 -2.47 4.12
C VAL A 15 -1.19 -3.69 3.79
N GLY A 16 -0.44 -4.19 4.78
CA GLY A 16 0.38 -5.39 4.61
C GLY A 16 -0.47 -6.62 4.45
N PHE A 17 -1.12 -7.11 5.50
CA PHE A 17 -1.84 -8.37 5.43
C PHE A 17 -3.06 -8.31 4.52
N ILE A 18 -4.01 -7.40 4.77
CA ILE A 18 -5.26 -7.34 3.98
C ILE A 18 -4.96 -6.87 2.55
N GLY A 19 -4.20 -5.80 2.37
CA GLY A 19 -3.86 -5.26 1.05
C GLY A 19 -3.12 -6.24 0.15
N THR A 20 -2.10 -6.96 0.65
CA THR A 20 -1.40 -7.97 -0.15
C THR A 20 -2.29 -9.18 -0.47
N THR A 21 -3.10 -9.63 0.48
CA THR A 21 -4.08 -10.72 0.29
C THR A 21 -5.04 -10.36 -0.85
N ILE A 22 -5.62 -9.16 -0.83
CA ILE A 22 -6.50 -8.69 -1.92
C ILE A 22 -5.73 -8.64 -3.23
N THR A 23 -4.52 -8.07 -3.25
CA THR A 23 -3.71 -7.94 -4.47
C THR A 23 -3.40 -9.30 -5.12
N LEU A 24 -3.17 -10.34 -4.31
CA LEU A 24 -2.83 -11.69 -4.77
C LEU A 24 -4.06 -12.52 -5.14
N TYR A 25 -5.09 -12.52 -4.30
CA TYR A 25 -6.22 -13.44 -4.44
C TYR A 25 -7.39 -12.85 -5.21
N LEU A 26 -7.63 -11.53 -5.17
CA LEU A 26 -8.73 -10.91 -5.90
C LEU A 26 -8.66 -11.23 -7.41
N PRO A 27 -7.51 -11.14 -8.11
CA PRO A 27 -7.41 -11.49 -9.53
C PRO A 27 -7.82 -12.93 -9.85
N LEU A 28 -7.57 -13.86 -8.91
CA LEU A 28 -7.89 -15.28 -9.05
C LEU A 28 -9.37 -15.55 -8.77
N MET A 29 -9.99 -14.78 -7.87
CA MET A 29 -11.41 -14.90 -7.50
C MET A 29 -12.33 -14.12 -8.44
N LEU A 30 -11.80 -13.16 -9.20
CA LEU A 30 -12.57 -12.29 -10.08
C LEU A 30 -13.27 -13.03 -11.26
N PRO A 31 -12.68 -14.04 -11.94
CA PRO A 31 -13.35 -14.71 -13.07
C PRO A 31 -14.65 -15.42 -12.67
N PRO A 32 -14.69 -16.25 -11.60
CA PRO A 32 -15.93 -16.86 -11.12
C PRO A 32 -17.00 -15.84 -10.70
N VAL A 33 -16.59 -14.71 -10.11
CA VAL A 33 -17.52 -13.70 -9.58
C VAL A 33 -18.13 -12.83 -10.68
N ILE A 34 -17.34 -12.46 -11.69
CA ILE A 34 -17.78 -11.57 -12.79
C ILE A 34 -18.33 -12.35 -13.99
N GLY A 35 -18.11 -13.67 -14.08
CA GLY A 35 -18.53 -14.48 -15.22
C GLY A 35 -17.81 -14.13 -16.52
N ARG A 36 -16.62 -13.52 -16.43
CA ARG A 36 -15.77 -13.13 -17.56
C ARG A 36 -14.44 -13.85 -17.52
N THR A 37 -13.85 -14.08 -18.70
CA THR A 37 -12.49 -14.60 -18.81
C THR A 37 -11.50 -13.49 -18.48
N ILE A 38 -10.42 -13.85 -17.78
CA ILE A 38 -9.36 -12.92 -17.37
C ILE A 38 -8.04 -13.37 -17.99
N ASN A 39 -7.35 -12.43 -18.61
CA ASN A 39 -6.00 -12.65 -19.12
C ASN A 39 -4.99 -12.37 -18.01
N PHE A 40 -4.51 -13.44 -17.36
CA PHE A 40 -3.55 -13.37 -16.26
C PHE A 40 -2.18 -12.78 -16.66
N THR A 41 -1.87 -12.75 -17.96
CA THR A 41 -0.64 -12.13 -18.50
C THR A 41 -0.56 -10.62 -18.26
N ASN A 42 -1.69 -9.96 -18.00
CA ASN A 42 -1.73 -8.54 -17.67
C ASN A 42 -1.48 -8.25 -16.18
N PHE A 43 -1.40 -9.29 -15.33
CA PHE A 43 -1.07 -9.12 -13.91
C PHE A 43 0.45 -9.07 -13.70
N ASN A 44 0.90 -8.04 -13.01
CA ASN A 44 2.30 -7.77 -12.69
C ASN A 44 2.46 -7.55 -11.18
N LYS A 45 3.69 -7.70 -10.68
CA LYS A 45 4.05 -7.54 -9.27
C LYS A 45 4.19 -6.09 -8.83
N ILE A 46 3.96 -5.11 -9.72
CA ILE A 46 4.14 -3.68 -9.44
C ILE A 46 3.34 -3.20 -8.22
N PRO A 47 2.02 -3.48 -8.09
CA PRO A 47 1.26 -3.06 -6.91
C PRO A 47 1.81 -3.65 -5.61
N LEU A 48 2.26 -4.92 -5.66
CA LEU A 48 2.83 -5.61 -4.51
C LEU A 48 4.17 -4.98 -4.08
N ILE A 49 5.03 -4.64 -5.03
CA ILE A 49 6.30 -3.95 -4.75
C ILE A 49 6.04 -2.57 -4.12
N LEU A 50 5.05 -1.82 -4.62
CA LEU A 50 4.68 -0.52 -4.06
C LEU A 50 4.13 -0.63 -2.62
N ILE A 51 3.36 -1.66 -2.32
CA ILE A 51 2.88 -1.94 -0.95
C ILE A 51 4.06 -2.24 -0.01
N ILE A 52 5.00 -3.09 -0.44
CA ILE A 52 6.21 -3.39 0.36
C ILE A 52 7.03 -2.12 0.59
N LEU A 53 7.23 -1.31 -0.45
CA LEU A 53 7.97 -0.04 -0.34
C LEU A 53 7.27 0.95 0.62
N SER A 54 5.94 1.03 0.56
CA SER A 54 5.15 1.85 1.47
C SER A 54 5.32 1.45 2.93
N LEU A 55 5.27 0.15 3.23
CA LEU A 55 5.42 -0.35 4.59
C LEU A 55 6.86 -0.16 5.11
N SER A 56 7.86 -0.40 4.26
CA SER A 56 9.27 -0.16 4.61
C SER A 56 9.53 1.31 4.91
N THR A 57 9.06 2.23 4.07
CA THR A 57 9.22 3.68 4.29
C THR A 57 8.53 4.14 5.57
N ARG A 58 7.36 3.58 5.89
CA ARG A 58 6.65 3.85 7.16
C ARG A 58 7.41 3.30 8.37
N ALA A 59 7.90 2.07 8.31
CA ALA A 59 8.67 1.45 9.39
C ALA A 59 9.97 2.23 9.68
N ILE A 60 10.68 2.67 8.63
CA ILE A 60 11.88 3.51 8.75
C ILE A 60 11.53 4.86 9.38
N GLY A 61 10.45 5.51 8.93
CA GLY A 61 10.00 6.78 9.50
C GLY A 61 9.66 6.68 10.99
N GLN A 62 8.99 5.60 11.40
CA GLN A 62 8.67 5.32 12.81
C GLN A 62 9.91 5.02 13.64
N PHE A 63 10.86 4.23 13.11
CA PHE A 63 12.12 3.92 13.80
C PHE A 63 12.98 5.16 14.02
N ALA A 64 13.07 6.04 13.02
CA ALA A 64 13.77 7.32 13.14
C ALA A 64 13.15 8.22 14.23
N PHE A 65 11.81 8.27 14.30
CA PHE A 65 11.09 9.06 15.31
C PHE A 65 11.28 8.56 16.75
N THR A 66 11.31 7.24 16.93
CA THR A 66 11.48 6.64 18.26
C THR A 66 12.88 6.96 18.83
N GLN A 67 13.91 7.00 17.98
CA GLN A 67 15.26 7.38 18.39
C GLN A 67 15.41 8.87 18.73
N SER A 68 14.69 9.77 18.03
CA SER A 68 14.75 11.21 18.30
C SER A 68 13.99 11.65 19.55
N SER A 69 13.15 10.77 20.12
CA SER A 69 12.30 11.08 21.29
C SER A 69 12.95 10.70 22.63
N SER A 70 14.26 10.43 22.66
CA SER A 70 14.97 10.06 23.89
C SER A 70 15.05 11.25 24.86
N PRO A 71 14.64 11.10 26.14
CA PRO A 71 14.58 12.19 27.11
C PRO A 71 15.94 12.82 27.44
N TYR A 72 17.05 12.21 27.01
CA TYR A 72 18.40 12.74 27.20
C TYR A 72 18.76 13.87 26.22
N LEU A 73 18.04 14.01 25.10
CA LEU A 73 18.31 15.01 24.05
C LEU A 73 17.42 16.27 24.18
N ASP A 74 16.31 16.19 24.91
CA ASP A 74 15.32 17.29 25.04
C ASP A 74 15.84 18.52 25.81
N ALA A 75 16.94 18.38 26.56
CA ALA A 75 17.45 19.46 27.41
C ALA A 75 18.33 20.50 26.68
N ILE A 76 18.76 20.26 25.43
CA ILE A 76 19.83 21.07 24.80
C ILE A 76 19.39 21.81 23.51
N SER A 77 18.32 21.42 22.81
CA SER A 77 18.22 21.79 21.38
C SER A 77 16.81 22.01 20.82
N SER A 78 15.98 22.85 21.46
CA SER A 78 14.63 23.23 20.99
C SER A 78 14.53 23.72 19.53
N HIS A 79 15.63 24.18 18.90
CA HIS A 79 15.65 24.68 17.53
C HIS A 79 15.96 23.60 16.45
N LEU A 80 16.47 22.43 16.84
CA LEU A 80 16.76 21.30 15.93
C LEU A 80 15.62 20.29 15.81
N TYR A 81 14.59 20.36 16.67
CA TYR A 81 13.43 19.47 16.62
C TYR A 81 12.44 19.79 15.51
N GLN A 82 12.33 21.07 15.10
CA GLN A 82 11.43 21.47 14.01
C GLN A 82 11.69 20.76 12.66
N PRO A 83 12.93 20.66 12.15
CA PRO A 83 13.19 19.98 10.88
C PRO A 83 12.92 18.46 10.94
N ILE A 84 13.09 17.82 12.10
CA ILE A 84 12.85 16.39 12.29
C ILE A 84 11.36 16.06 12.18
N ILE A 85 10.50 16.90 12.77
CA ILE A 85 9.04 16.74 12.71
C ILE A 85 8.50 16.96 11.28
N ILE A 86 9.05 17.94 10.55
CA ILE A 86 8.69 18.19 9.14
C ILE A 86 9.08 16.99 8.28
N LEU A 87 10.31 16.49 8.44
CA LEU A 87 10.81 15.34 7.69
C LEU A 87 9.96 14.08 7.96
N GLN A 88 9.53 13.88 9.20
CA GLN A 88 8.61 12.82 9.58
C GLN A 88 7.29 12.90 8.80
N GLN A 89 6.65 14.07 8.76
CA GLN A 89 5.39 14.26 8.05
C GLN A 89 5.53 13.95 6.54
N HIS A 90 6.69 14.23 5.95
CA HIS A 90 7.01 13.83 4.58
C HIS A 90 7.10 12.31 4.40
N PHE A 91 7.76 11.57 5.32
CA PHE A 91 7.83 10.11 5.24
C PHE A 91 6.44 9.45 5.36
N PHE A 92 5.59 9.94 6.27
CA PHE A 92 4.21 9.44 6.40
C PHE A 92 3.36 9.74 5.17
N GLY A 93 3.48 10.94 4.62
CA GLY A 93 2.80 11.34 3.39
C GLY A 93 3.23 10.50 2.19
N LEU A 94 4.55 10.31 2.00
CA LEU A 94 5.12 9.52 0.91
C LEU A 94 4.70 8.04 0.99
N SER A 95 4.78 7.43 2.17
CA SER A 95 4.29 6.07 2.39
C SER A 95 2.84 5.90 1.93
N SER A 96 1.98 6.85 2.29
CA SER A 96 0.55 6.81 1.95
C SER A 96 0.31 6.98 0.44
N TRP A 97 1.09 7.85 -0.21
CA TRP A 97 1.05 8.01 -1.67
C TRP A 97 1.45 6.76 -2.44
N PHE A 98 2.42 5.98 -1.95
CA PHE A 98 2.75 4.70 -2.57
C PHE A 98 1.58 3.70 -2.53
N ILE A 99 0.76 3.72 -1.47
CA ILE A 99 -0.43 2.86 -1.37
C ILE A 99 -1.47 3.29 -2.41
N VAL A 100 -1.72 4.59 -2.52
CA VAL A 100 -2.67 5.14 -3.51
C VAL A 100 -2.22 4.78 -4.93
N ALA A 101 -0.93 4.94 -5.24
CA ALA A 101 -0.36 4.55 -6.52
C ALA A 101 -0.49 3.04 -6.77
N ALA A 102 -0.25 2.20 -5.75
CA ALA A 102 -0.42 0.75 -5.85
C ALA A 102 -1.86 0.38 -6.20
N MET A 103 -2.83 0.95 -5.51
CA MET A 103 -4.25 0.71 -5.75
C MET A 103 -4.68 1.18 -7.14
N PHE A 104 -4.23 2.35 -7.57
CA PHE A 104 -4.54 2.88 -8.89
C PHE A 104 -4.03 1.97 -10.01
N ILE A 105 -2.77 1.52 -9.92
CA ILE A 105 -2.19 0.59 -10.89
C ILE A 105 -2.92 -0.75 -10.86
N PHE A 106 -3.24 -1.27 -9.67
CA PHE A 106 -3.98 -2.53 -9.51
C PHE A 106 -5.35 -2.48 -10.18
N VAL A 107 -6.11 -1.39 -10.02
CA VAL A 107 -7.40 -1.19 -10.68
C VAL A 107 -7.25 -1.16 -12.20
N ILE A 108 -6.24 -0.44 -12.72
CA ILE A 108 -5.96 -0.41 -14.17
C ILE A 108 -5.66 -1.82 -14.69
N MET A 109 -4.88 -2.62 -13.94
CA MET A 109 -4.55 -3.98 -14.33
C MET A 109 -5.78 -4.88 -14.37
N ILE A 110 -6.67 -4.79 -13.37
CA ILE A 110 -7.95 -5.51 -13.39
C ILE A 110 -8.73 -5.14 -14.64
N HIS A 111 -8.91 -3.84 -14.90
CA HIS A 111 -9.71 -3.37 -16.02
C HIS A 111 -9.14 -3.79 -17.39
N ARG A 112 -7.81 -3.80 -17.52
CA ARG A 112 -7.11 -4.30 -18.74
C ARG A 112 -7.17 -5.82 -18.88
N SER A 113 -7.26 -6.55 -17.77
CA SER A 113 -7.26 -8.02 -17.77
C SER A 113 -8.61 -8.64 -18.13
N LEU A 114 -9.71 -7.88 -18.01
CA LEU A 114 -11.07 -8.34 -18.33
C LEU A 114 -11.25 -8.52 -19.84
N GLY A 115 -11.50 -9.77 -20.27
CA GLY A 115 -11.83 -10.11 -21.65
C GLY A 115 -13.28 -9.75 -22.04
N LYS A 116 -13.59 -9.87 -23.33
CA LYS A 116 -14.96 -9.68 -23.86
C LYS A 116 -15.95 -10.65 -23.17
N SER A 117 -17.16 -10.16 -22.86
CA SER A 117 -18.17 -10.96 -22.17
C SER A 117 -18.70 -12.12 -23.03
N ASN A 118 -18.86 -13.30 -22.44
CA ASN A 118 -19.42 -14.49 -23.10
C ASN A 118 -20.87 -14.31 -23.61
N VAL A 119 -21.58 -13.27 -23.15
CA VAL A 119 -22.94 -12.93 -23.62
C VAL A 119 -22.96 -12.62 -25.13
N SER A 120 -21.88 -12.08 -25.70
CA SER A 120 -21.86 -11.80 -27.15
C SER A 120 -21.82 -13.08 -28.00
N LYS A 121 -21.30 -14.19 -27.47
CA LYS A 121 -21.25 -15.47 -28.21
C LYS A 121 -22.59 -16.20 -28.30
N ILE A 122 -23.56 -15.86 -27.45
CA ILE A 122 -24.91 -16.45 -27.47
C ILE A 122 -25.82 -15.64 -28.40
N SER A 123 -25.59 -14.33 -28.57
CA SER A 123 -26.36 -13.48 -29.47
C SER A 123 -26.01 -13.70 -30.96
N ASP A 124 -24.83 -14.25 -31.25
CA ASP A 124 -24.34 -14.48 -32.63
C ASP A 124 -24.61 -15.92 -33.13
N ARG A 125 -25.40 -16.72 -32.40
CA ARG A 125 -25.86 -18.07 -32.77
C ARG A 125 -27.36 -18.11 -32.91
#